data_AF-A0A2V4A0D7-F1
#
_entry.id   AF-A0A2V4A0D7-F1
#
_cell.length_a   1.000
_cell.length_b   1.000
_cell.length_c   1.000
_cell.angle_alpha   90.00
_cell.angle_beta   90.00
_cell.angle_gamma   90.00
#
_symmetry.space_group_name_H-M   'P 1'
#
loop_
_entity.id
_entity.type
_entity.pdbx_description
1 polymer ?
#
loop_
_entity_poly.entity_id
_entity_poly.type
_entity_poly.pdbx_seq_one_letter_code
_entity_poly.pdbx_strand_id
1 'polypeptide(L)'
;MAQSFNELVKFYHAKKIEGMDFSQIRKEMKDKGIDENTINSVVREIDNKILAGDVKKPGKLDARQLRLIGWALMIVGGFATLGLYLKWFDLKGYHFLAYGPVIAGYLMIVAARRAQKKNA
;
A
#
# COMPACT_ATOMS: atom_id res chain seq x y z
N MET A 1 -4.49 8.56 -28.37
CA MET A 1 -3.59 9.70 -28.11
C MET A 1 -3.54 10.14 -26.64
N ALA A 2 -4.54 9.89 -25.77
CA ALA A 2 -4.52 10.31 -24.36
C ALA A 2 -3.74 9.40 -23.38
N GLN A 3 -3.32 8.20 -23.81
CA GLN A 3 -2.62 7.27 -22.92
C GLN A 3 -1.15 7.64 -22.69
N SER A 4 -0.45 8.17 -23.71
CA SER A 4 0.97 8.54 -23.59
C SER A 4 1.22 9.69 -22.61
N PHE A 5 0.37 10.72 -22.61
CA PHE A 5 0.53 11.88 -21.73
C PHE A 5 0.33 11.52 -20.26
N ASN A 6 -0.75 10.80 -19.94
CA ASN A 6 -1.01 10.37 -18.57
C ASN A 6 0.03 9.38 -18.05
N GLU A 7 0.59 8.53 -18.91
CA GLU A 7 1.71 7.64 -18.55
C GLU A 7 2.99 8.41 -18.27
N LEU A 8 3.33 9.40 -19.10
CA LEU A 8 4.47 10.31 -18.86
C LEU A 8 4.33 11.03 -17.52
N VAL A 9 3.16 11.61 -17.25
CA VAL A 9 2.88 12.28 -15.97
C VAL A 9 3.06 11.31 -14.80
N LYS A 10 2.50 10.10 -14.87
CA LYS A 10 2.64 9.10 -13.79
C LYS A 10 4.08 8.66 -13.58
N PHE A 11 4.81 8.37 -14.66
CA PHE A 11 6.19 7.90 -14.60
C PHE A 11 7.12 8.96 -13.98
N TYR A 12 7.03 10.20 -14.45
CA TYR A 12 7.87 11.28 -13.94
C TYR A 12 7.42 11.80 -12.58
N HIS A 13 6.13 11.70 -12.23
CA HIS A 13 5.64 11.95 -10.88
C HIS A 13 6.23 10.95 -9.86
N ALA A 14 6.32 9.66 -10.21
CA ALA A 14 6.97 8.66 -9.36
C ALA A 14 8.45 8.98 -9.13
N LYS A 15 9.20 9.28 -10.21
CA LYS A 15 10.60 9.72 -10.11
C LYS A 15 10.80 10.99 -9.27
N LYS A 16 9.85 11.94 -9.34
CA LYS A 16 9.89 13.15 -8.52
C LYS A 16 9.73 12.84 -7.03
N ILE A 17 8.85 11.91 -6.68
CA ILE A 17 8.68 11.43 -5.30
C ILE A 17 9.94 10.68 -4.80
N GLU A 18 10.63 9.96 -5.69
CA GLU A 18 11.89 9.28 -5.39
C GLU A 18 13.09 10.23 -5.20
N GLY A 19 12.92 11.54 -5.42
CA GLY A 19 13.94 12.57 -5.14
C GLY A 19 14.55 13.24 -6.37
N MET A 20 14.07 12.92 -7.59
CA MET A 20 14.54 13.56 -8.82
C MET A 20 14.09 15.03 -8.91
N ASP A 21 14.92 15.94 -9.40
CA ASP A 21 14.52 17.34 -9.55
C ASP A 21 13.72 17.61 -10.85
N PHE A 22 12.88 18.66 -10.86
CA PHE A 22 12.15 19.07 -12.07
C PHE A 22 13.08 19.43 -13.23
N SER A 23 14.26 19.98 -12.93
CA SER A 23 15.27 20.30 -13.94
C SER A 23 15.81 19.05 -14.63
N GLN A 24 15.99 17.97 -13.86
CA GLN A 24 16.43 16.67 -14.38
C GLN A 24 15.34 15.99 -15.20
N ILE A 25 14.09 16.06 -14.73
CA ILE A 25 12.92 15.55 -15.44
C ILE A 25 12.76 16.23 -16.81
N ARG A 26 12.90 17.56 -16.88
CA ARG A 26 12.88 18.29 -18.16
C ARG A 26 14.00 17.85 -19.08
N LYS A 27 15.22 17.71 -18.56
CA LYS A 27 16.37 17.27 -19.34
C LYS A 27 16.15 15.87 -19.92
N GLU A 28 15.69 14.92 -19.11
CA GLU A 28 15.41 13.54 -19.57
C GLU A 28 14.28 13.50 -20.62
N MET A 29 13.25 14.34 -20.50
CA MET A 29 12.19 14.43 -21.51
C MET A 29 12.68 15.08 -22.81
N LYS A 30 13.56 16.08 -22.71
CA LYS A 30 14.17 16.75 -23.87
C LYS A 30 15.13 15.81 -24.62
N ASP A 31 15.91 15.02 -23.88
CA ASP A 31 16.81 14.01 -24.44
C ASP A 31 16.05 12.89 -25.16
N LYS A 32 14.77 12.65 -24.78
CA LYS A 32 13.85 11.73 -25.46
C LYS A 32 13.13 12.34 -26.66
N GLY A 33 13.45 13.58 -27.04
CA GLY A 33 12.85 14.27 -28.18
C GLY A 33 11.40 14.70 -27.99
N ILE A 34 10.95 14.89 -26.75
CA ILE A 34 9.59 15.36 -26.44
C ILE A 34 9.50 16.87 -26.67
N ASP A 35 8.40 17.32 -27.29
CA ASP A 35 8.14 18.74 -27.54
C ASP A 35 8.06 19.57 -26.25
N GLU A 36 8.58 20.79 -26.30
CA GLU A 36 8.72 21.68 -25.14
C GLU A 36 7.36 22.10 -24.55
N ASN A 37 6.30 22.18 -25.37
CA ASN A 37 4.94 22.43 -24.87
C ASN A 37 4.40 21.23 -24.09
N THR A 38 4.72 20.02 -24.56
CA THR A 38 4.33 18.78 -23.88
C THR A 38 5.08 18.63 -22.56
N ILE A 39 6.38 18.93 -22.55
CA ILE A 39 7.21 18.94 -21.33
C ILE A 39 6.63 19.91 -20.29
N ASN A 40 6.33 21.14 -20.68
CA ASN A 40 5.76 22.14 -19.77
C ASN A 40 4.40 21.69 -19.22
N SER A 41 3.55 21.11 -20.07
CA SER A 41 2.25 20.57 -19.67
C SER A 41 2.40 19.41 -18.68
N VAL A 42 3.33 18.47 -18.93
CA VAL A 42 3.62 17.34 -18.02
C VAL A 42 4.14 17.84 -16.68
N VAL A 43 5.11 18.76 -16.67
CA VAL A 43 5.70 19.29 -15.42
C VAL A 43 4.67 20.02 -14.59
N ARG A 44 3.83 20.85 -15.23
CA ARG A 44 2.73 21.56 -14.54
C ARG A 44 1.71 20.60 -13.94
N GLU A 45 1.40 19.52 -14.64
CA GLU A 45 0.48 18.49 -14.13
C GLU A 45 1.08 17.71 -12.96
N ILE A 46 2.39 17.40 -13.01
CA ILE A 46 3.12 16.79 -11.88
C ILE A 46 3.12 17.71 -10.67
N ASP A 47 3.40 19.00 -10.85
CA ASP A 47 3.40 20.00 -9.78
C ASP A 47 2.02 20.13 -9.15
N ASN A 48 0.96 20.24 -9.98
CA ASN A 48 -0.42 20.23 -9.51
C ASN A 48 -0.78 18.98 -8.71
N LYS A 49 -0.32 17.80 -9.13
CA LYS A 49 -0.56 16.53 -8.40
C LYS A 49 0.15 16.49 -7.05
N ILE A 50 1.37 17.02 -6.99
CA ILE A 50 2.12 17.12 -5.73
C ILE A 50 1.43 18.11 -4.78
N LEU A 51 1.04 19.28 -5.30
CA LEU A 51 0.32 20.31 -4.53
C LEU A 51 -1.06 19.86 -4.07
N ALA A 52 -1.77 19.09 -4.90
CA ALA A 52 -3.08 18.51 -4.57
C ALA A 52 -3.00 17.42 -3.48
N GLY A 53 -1.80 17.08 -2.99
CA GLY A 53 -1.63 16.03 -1.98
C GLY A 53 -1.85 14.63 -2.54
N ASP A 54 -1.87 14.49 -3.87
CA ASP A 54 -1.99 13.23 -4.63
C ASP A 54 -0.68 12.41 -4.56
N VAL A 55 0.25 12.83 -3.69
CA VAL A 55 1.33 12.03 -3.15
C VAL A 55 0.68 10.89 -2.34
N LYS A 56 0.33 9.80 -3.03
CA LYS A 56 0.05 8.52 -2.38
C LYS A 56 1.24 8.20 -1.49
N LYS A 57 1.10 8.51 -0.20
CA LYS A 57 2.14 8.22 0.80
C LYS A 57 2.47 6.74 0.64
N PRO A 58 3.70 6.36 0.27
CA PRO A 58 4.06 4.98 -0.02
C PRO A 58 3.99 4.04 1.20
N GLY A 59 3.47 4.51 2.34
CA GLY A 59 3.49 3.80 3.62
C GLY A 59 2.13 3.41 4.21
N LYS A 60 0.99 3.71 3.57
CA LYS A 60 -0.30 3.20 4.09
C LYS A 60 -0.70 1.94 3.33
N LEU A 61 -0.52 0.80 4.00
CA LEU A 61 -1.06 -0.49 3.55
C LEU A 61 -2.51 -0.29 3.10
N ASP A 62 -2.81 -0.68 1.87
CA ASP A 62 -4.15 -0.56 1.32
C ASP A 62 -5.12 -1.35 2.21
N ALA A 63 -6.33 -0.84 2.41
CA ALA A 63 -7.31 -1.47 3.29
C ALA A 63 -7.67 -2.88 2.82
N ARG A 64 -7.52 -3.15 1.51
CA ARG A 64 -7.63 -4.48 0.92
C ARG A 64 -6.48 -5.41 1.31
N GLN A 65 -5.24 -4.90 1.38
CA GLN A 65 -4.08 -5.66 1.83
C GLN A 65 -4.17 -5.99 3.33
N LEU A 66 -4.57 -5.03 4.15
CA LEU A 66 -4.82 -5.25 5.59
C LEU A 66 -5.88 -6.33 5.83
N ARG A 67 -6.95 -6.35 5.02
CA ARG A 67 -7.99 -7.38 5.08
C ARG A 67 -7.49 -8.75 4.68
N LEU A 68 -6.63 -8.83 3.67
CA LEU A 68 -6.03 -10.09 3.20
C LEU A 68 -5.09 -10.67 4.27
N ILE A 69 -4.23 -9.84 4.86
CA ILE A 69 -3.32 -10.22 5.95
C ILE A 69 -4.13 -10.68 7.17
N GLY A 70 -5.19 -9.97 7.54
CA GLY A 70 -6.07 -10.37 8.64
C GLY A 70 -6.73 -11.73 8.41
N TRP A 71 -7.20 -12.00 7.20
CA TRP A 71 -7.76 -13.31 6.83
C TRP A 71 -6.71 -14.43 6.87
N ALA A 72 -5.51 -14.18 6.35
CA ALA A 72 -4.42 -15.14 6.41
C ALA A 72 -4.03 -15.49 7.86
N LEU A 73 -3.94 -14.47 8.73
CA LEU A 73 -3.65 -14.66 10.15
C LEU A 73 -4.74 -15.48 10.86
N MET A 74 -6.01 -15.24 10.54
CA MET A 74 -7.14 -15.96 11.11
C MET A 74 -7.17 -17.43 10.66
N ILE A 75 -6.88 -17.69 9.39
CA ILE A 75 -6.80 -19.07 8.86
C ILE A 75 -5.66 -19.82 9.54
N VAL A 76 -4.45 -19.25 9.53
CA VAL A 76 -3.27 -19.91 10.13
C VAL A 76 -3.45 -20.10 11.64
N GLY A 77 -3.94 -19.08 12.34
CA GLY A 77 -4.27 -19.16 13.76
C GLY A 77 -5.34 -20.22 14.04
N GLY A 78 -6.42 -20.25 13.25
CA GLY A 78 -7.50 -21.23 13.37
C GLY A 78 -7.02 -22.67 13.14
N PHE A 79 -6.18 -22.90 12.13
CA PHE A 79 -5.57 -24.22 11.89
C PHE A 79 -4.63 -24.64 13.03
N ALA A 80 -3.84 -23.72 13.58
CA ALA A 80 -2.97 -24.00 14.73
C ALA A 80 -3.79 -24.34 15.99
N THR A 81 -4.87 -23.61 16.25
CA THR A 81 -5.77 -23.88 17.39
C THR A 81 -6.51 -25.22 17.22
N LEU A 82 -6.97 -25.54 16.01
CA LEU A 82 -7.59 -26.84 15.71
C LEU A 82 -6.60 -28.00 15.86
N GLY A 83 -5.35 -27.85 15.40
CA GLY A 83 -4.30 -28.87 15.57
C GLY A 83 -3.96 -29.16 17.04
N LEU A 84 -4.04 -28.13 17.90
CA LEU A 84 -3.90 -28.27 19.35
C LEU A 84 -5.08 -29.03 19.97
N TYR A 85 -6.31 -28.72 19.53
CA TYR A 85 -7.54 -29.34 20.04
C TYR A 85 -7.67 -30.81 19.58
N LEU A 86 -7.21 -31.12 18.36
CA LEU A 86 -7.13 -32.47 17.80
C LEU A 86 -5.98 -33.31 18.40
N LYS A 87 -5.23 -32.78 19.37
CA LYS A 87 -4.06 -33.41 20.02
C LYS A 87 -2.96 -33.87 19.05
N TRP A 88 -2.77 -33.19 17.92
CA TRP A 88 -1.57 -33.41 17.10
C TRP A 88 -0.29 -32.94 17.81
N PHE A 89 -0.40 -32.06 18.79
CA PHE A 89 0.69 -31.61 19.66
C PHE A 89 0.24 -31.65 21.13
N ASP A 90 0.97 -32.38 21.98
CA ASP A 90 0.62 -32.57 23.39
C ASP A 90 1.27 -31.47 24.26
N LEU A 91 0.62 -30.31 24.33
CA LEU A 91 1.04 -29.20 25.18
C LEU A 91 0.42 -29.37 26.57
N LYS A 92 1.06 -30.22 27.40
CA LYS A 92 0.70 -30.45 28.81
C LYS A 92 0.52 -29.11 29.55
N GLY A 93 -0.73 -28.76 29.87
CA GLY A 93 -1.08 -27.65 30.76
C GLY A 93 -1.14 -26.23 30.18
N TYR A 94 -0.58 -25.97 29.00
CA TYR A 94 -0.49 -24.60 28.44
C TYR A 94 -1.52 -24.29 27.33
N HIS A 95 -2.73 -24.83 27.45
CA HIS A 95 -3.79 -24.66 26.44
C HIS A 95 -4.22 -23.19 26.26
N PHE A 96 -3.94 -22.32 27.24
CA PHE A 96 -4.23 -20.88 27.14
C PHE A 96 -3.42 -20.17 26.06
N LEU A 97 -2.19 -20.61 25.75
CA LEU A 97 -1.35 -19.99 24.72
C LEU A 97 -1.95 -20.08 23.32
N ALA A 98 -2.74 -21.13 23.06
CA ALA A 98 -3.35 -21.38 21.76
C ALA A 98 -4.47 -20.38 21.40
N TYR A 99 -5.01 -19.65 22.38
CA TYR A 99 -6.01 -18.61 22.16
C TYR A 99 -5.39 -17.24 21.82
N GLY A 100 -4.08 -17.05 22.08
CA GLY A 100 -3.36 -15.80 21.80
C GLY A 100 -3.47 -15.35 20.34
N PRO A 101 -3.17 -16.22 19.35
CA PRO A 101 -3.30 -15.89 17.94
C PRO A 101 -4.73 -15.52 17.52
N VAL A 102 -5.75 -16.17 18.09
CA VAL A 102 -7.17 -15.91 17.79
C VAL A 102 -7.59 -14.54 18.31
N ILE A 103 -7.21 -14.20 19.55
CA ILE A 103 -7.49 -12.89 20.17
C ILE A 103 -6.76 -11.78 19.41
N ALA A 104 -5.49 -11.98 19.05
CA ALA A 104 -4.71 -11.03 18.27
C ALA A 104 -5.33 -10.78 16.88
N GLY A 105 -5.77 -11.83 16.19
CA GLY A 105 -6.46 -11.74 14.91
C GLY A 105 -7.78 -10.96 15.00
N TYR A 106 -8.58 -11.22 16.04
CA TYR A 106 -9.84 -10.49 16.27
C TYR A 106 -9.60 -8.99 16.52
N LEU A 107 -8.63 -8.64 17.37
CA LEU A 107 -8.28 -7.25 17.66
C LEU A 107 -7.80 -6.48 16.42
N MET A 108 -6.99 -7.12 15.56
CA MET A 108 -6.56 -6.51 14.29
C MET A 108 -7.74 -6.17 13.38
N ILE A 109 -8.75 -7.03 13.28
CA ILE A 109 -9.93 -6.80 12.43
C ILE A 109 -10.77 -5.63 12.94
N VAL A 110 -10.95 -5.54 14.26
CA VAL A 110 -11.67 -4.42 14.89
C VAL A 110 -10.90 -3.10 14.68
N ALA A 111 -9.58 -3.11 14.83
CA ALA A 111 -8.73 -1.96 14.58
C ALA A 111 -8.80 -1.51 13.10
N ALA A 112 -8.75 -2.47 12.16
CA ALA A 112 -8.86 -2.19 10.73
C ALA A 112 -10.22 -1.58 10.35
N ARG A 113 -11.33 -2.07 10.93
CA ARG A 113 -12.67 -1.48 10.71
C ARG A 113 -12.77 -0.05 11.25
N ARG A 114 -12.22 0.22 12.43
CA ARG A 114 -12.16 1.58 13.00
C ARG A 114 -11.30 2.52 12.16
N ALA A 115 -10.17 2.04 11.64
CA ALA A 115 -9.32 2.82 10.74
C ALA A 115 -10.01 3.13 9.41
N GLN A 116 -10.81 2.21 8.85
CA GLN A 116 -11.62 2.49 7.66
C GLN A 116 -12.70 3.55 7.90
N LYS A 117 -13.40 3.50 9.04
CA LYS A 117 -14.47 4.45 9.39
C LYS A 117 -13.96 5.87 9.69
N LYS A 118 -12.68 6.02 10.03
CA LYS A 118 -12.04 7.34 10.27
C LYS A 118 -11.52 8.00 8.99
N ASN A 119 -11.40 7.24 7.90
CA ASN A 119 -10.93 7.72 6.59
C ASN A 119 -12.05 7.77 5.53
N ALA A 120 -13.31 7.55 5.93
CA ALA A 120 -14.52 7.71 5.13
C ALA A 120 -15.33 8.86 5.73
#